data_AF-C0QSY3-F1
#
_entry.id   AF-C0QSY3-F1
#
_cell.length_a   1.000
_cell.length_b   1.000
_cell.length_c   1.000
_cell.angle_alpha   90.00
_cell.angle_beta   90.00
_cell.angle_gamma   90.00
#
_symmetry.space_group_name_H-M   'P 1'
#
loop_
_entity.id
_entity.type
_entity.pdbx_description
1 polymer ?
#
loop_
_entity_poly.entity_id
_entity_poly.type
_entity_poly.pdbx_seq_one_letter_code
_entity_poly.pdbx_strand_id
1 'polypeptide(L)' 'MAVGEGRLLENGEIAPLKVKVGDKVIYSKYAGNEFVVDGEELIVLREDDILAIVE' A
#
# COMPACT_ATOMS: atom_id res chain seq x y z
N MET A 1 -0.85 -4.33 10.21
CA MET A 1 -0.37 -3.93 8.86
C MET A 1 -0.70 -5.02 7.86
N ALA A 2 -1.13 -4.66 6.65
CA ALA A 2 -1.53 -5.60 5.59
C ALA A 2 -1.17 -5.05 4.21
N VAL A 3 -1.12 -5.93 3.20
CA VAL A 3 -1.00 -5.58 1.78
C VAL A 3 -2.17 -6.21 1.02
N GLY A 4 -2.66 -5.53 -0.01
CA GLY A 4 -3.72 -6.04 -0.88
C GLY A 4 -3.23 -7.16 -1.80
N GLU A 5 -4.14 -7.74 -2.58
CA GLU A 5 -3.81 -8.84 -3.50
C GLU A 5 -2.99 -8.37 -4.72
N GLY A 6 -3.04 -7.07 -5.04
CA GLY A 6 -2.42 -6.50 -6.23
C GLY A 6 -3.41 -5.79 -7.13
N ARG A 7 -2.93 -5.35 -8.30
CA ARG A 7 -3.76 -4.67 -9.29
C ARG A 7 -4.37 -5.69 -10.25
N LEU A 8 -5.69 -5.68 -10.38
CA LEU A 8 -6.37 -6.43 -11.43
C LEU A 8 -6.04 -5.82 -12.81
N LEU A 9 -5.49 -6.64 -13.70
CA LEU A 9 -5.15 -6.29 -15.07
C LEU A 9 -6.36 -6.52 -16.00
N GLU A 10 -6.34 -5.90 -17.17
CA GLU A 10 -7.41 -6.03 -18.17
C GLU A 10 -7.60 -7.46 -18.69
N ASN A 11 -6.54 -8.28 -18.61
CA ASN A 11 -6.58 -9.70 -18.97
C ASN A 11 -7.18 -10.61 -17.88
N GLY A 12 -7.61 -10.03 -16.75
CA GLY A 12 -8.17 -10.77 -15.61
C GLY A 12 -7.13 -11.33 -14.63
N GLU A 13 -5.83 -11.13 -14.87
CA GLU A 13 -4.78 -11.53 -13.94
C GLU A 13 -4.54 -10.47 -12.87
N ILE A 14 -4.04 -10.90 -11.70
CA ILE A 14 -3.64 -9.99 -10.63
C ILE A 14 -2.14 -9.76 -10.73
N ALA A 15 -1.74 -8.51 -10.99
CA ALA A 15 -0.35 -8.09 -10.87
C ALA A 15 0.00 -7.95 -9.38
N PRO A 16 0.95 -8.74 -8.85
CA PRO A 16 1.26 -8.74 -7.42
C PRO A 16 1.88 -7.41 -6.99
N LEU A 17 1.64 -7.04 -5.74
CA LEU A 17 2.31 -5.90 -5.14
C LEU A 17 3.82 -6.16 -5.00
N LYS A 18 4.62 -5.12 -5.21
CA LYS A 18 6.07 -5.11 -4.99
C LYS A 18 6.45 -4.97 -3.52
N VAL A 19 5.50 -4.52 -2.70
CA VAL A 19 5.66 -4.38 -1.24
C VAL A 19 5.10 -5.60 -0.51
N LYS A 20 5.72 -5.95 0.62
CA LYS A 20 5.27 -6.99 1.53
C LYS A 20 5.01 -6.44 2.93
N VAL A 21 4.24 -7.18 3.72
CA VAL A 21 3.99 -6.83 5.12
C VAL A 21 5.33 -6.71 5.86
N GLY A 22 5.52 -5.58 6.55
CA GLY A 22 6.74 -5.27 7.31
C GLY A 22 7.76 -4.41 6.56
N ASP A 23 7.58 -4.16 5.26
CA ASP A 23 8.40 -3.19 4.54
C ASP A 23 8.19 -1.78 5.11
N LYS A 24 9.27 -1.06 5.37
CA LYS A 24 9.20 0.38 5.60
C LYS A 24 9.27 1.05 4.24
N VAL A 25 8.41 2.04 4.02
CA VAL A 25 8.28 2.68 2.71
C VAL A 25 8.30 4.19 2.84
N ILE A 26 8.77 4.85 1.78
CA ILE A 26 8.59 6.28 1.57
C ILE A 26 7.44 6.44 0.59
N TYR A 27 6.44 7.23 0.97
CA TYR A 27 5.30 7.58 0.12
C TYR A 27 5.16 9.09 0.02
N SER A 28 4.40 9.57 -0.97
CA SER A 28 4.14 11.00 -1.12
C SER A 28 3.40 11.56 0.09
N LYS A 29 3.88 12.68 0.66
CA LYS A 29 3.36 13.26 1.92
C LYS A 29 1.84 13.46 1.96
N TYR A 30 1.21 13.70 0.82
CA TYR A 30 -0.23 13.97 0.70
C TYR A 30 -1.00 12.83 0.04
N ALA A 31 -0.38 11.65 -0.10
CA ALA A 31 -1.03 10.47 -0.63
C ALA A 31 -1.66 9.61 0.47
N GLY A 32 -2.64 8.82 0.08
CA GLY A 32 -3.38 7.91 0.96
C GLY A 32 -4.58 8.55 1.64
N ASN A 33 -5.34 7.70 2.32
CA ASN A 33 -6.49 8.10 3.15
C ASN A 33 -6.28 7.55 4.56
N GLU A 34 -6.52 8.41 5.55
CA GLU A 34 -6.40 8.04 6.97
C GLU A 34 -7.69 7.40 7.46
N PHE A 35 -7.56 6.33 8.23
CA PHE A 35 -8.66 5.59 8.83
C PHE A 35 -8.30 5.20 10.27
N VAL A 36 -9.29 5.21 11.15
CA VAL A 36 -9.15 4.63 12.49
C VAL A 36 -9.79 3.26 12.49
N VAL A 37 -9.00 2.22 12.79
CA VAL A 37 -9.47 0.83 12.90
C VAL A 37 -9.03 0.31 14.25
N ASP A 38 -9.98 -0.19 15.05
CA ASP A 38 -9.72 -0.72 16.40
C ASP A 38 -8.95 0.24 17.32
N GLY A 39 -9.12 1.56 17.10
CA GLY A 39 -8.45 2.61 17.88
C GLY A 39 -7.04 2.98 17.39
N GLU A 40 -6.55 2.36 16.31
CA GLU A 40 -5.28 2.69 15.68
C GLU A 40 -5.49 3.55 14.43
N GLU A 41 -4.71 4.62 14.30
CA GLU A 41 -4.63 5.42 13.08
C GLU A 41 -3.79 4.69 12.02
N LEU A 42 -4.43 4.37 10.90
CA LEU A 42 -3.82 3.69 9.76
C LEU A 42 -3.97 4.56 8.52
N ILE A 43 -2.97 4.48 7.62
CA ILE A 43 -3.05 5.09 6.30
C ILE A 43 -3.17 4.01 5.23
N VAL A 44 -4.19 4.14 4.39
CA VAL A 44 -4.38 3.28 3.21
C VAL A 44 -3.75 3.97 2.01
N LEU A 45 -2.73 3.34 1.44
CA LEU A 45 -1.97 3.83 0.30
C LEU A 45 -2.24 2.96 -0.94
N ARG A 46 -2.24 3.58 -2.12
CA ARG A 46 -2.11 2.83 -3.38
C ARG A 46 -0.64 2.51 -3.61
N GLU A 47 -0.36 1.44 -4.33
CA GLU A 47 1.01 1.08 -4.68
C GLU A 47 1.71 2.20 -5.47
N ASP A 48 0.99 2.87 -6.36
CA ASP A 48 1.53 3.98 -7.17
C ASP A 48 2.01 5.18 -6.34
N ASP A 49 1.54 5.31 -5.09
CA ASP A 49 1.93 6.39 -4.19
C ASP A 49 3.23 6.09 -3.41
N ILE A 50 3.71 4.85 -3.48
CA ILE A 50 4.93 4.38 -2.81
C ILE A 50 6.13 4.69 -3.70
N LEU A 51 7.01 5.56 -3.22
CA LEU A 51 8.18 6.04 -3.96
C LEU A 51 9.39 5.10 -3.81
N ALA A 52 9.57 4.50 -2.62
CA ALA A 52 10.67 3.59 -2.33
C ALA A 52 10.38 2.68 -1.13
N ILE A 53 11.06 1.53 -1.07
CA ILE A 53 11.16 0.68 0.12
C ILE A 53 12.51 1.01 0.79
N VAL A 54 12.51 1.23 2.10
CA VAL A 54 13.69 1.58 2.91
C VAL A 54 13.92 0.51 3.99
N GLU A 55 15.18 0.31 4.38
CA GLU A 55 15.60 -0.72 5.36
C GLU A 55 15.40 -0.29 6.82
#